data_AF-A0A366CYL7-F1
#
_entry.id   AF-A0A366CYL7-F1
#
_cell.length_a   1.000
_cell.length_b   1.000
_cell.length_c   1.000
_cell.angle_alpha   90.00
_cell.angle_beta   90.00
_cell.angle_gamma   90.00
#
_symmetry.space_group_name_H-M   'P 1'
#
loop_
_entity.id
_entity.type
_entity.pdbx_description
1 polymer ?
#
loop_
_entity_poly.entity_id
_entity_poly.type
_entity_poly.pdbx_seq_one_letter_code
_entity_poly.pdbx_strand_id
1 'polypeptide(L)'
;MISVSYASATNQRLDAAKRLLALAQSSEETWLVSSFEGSALFQLRSAFNGLLQEVAQSYALSDCLDVVALANEAEAKQSIVPVLSELKDLMAQPRSWCCQLLSAYQQQLECHLVQSSFDRADLIGSGGDDGASMQLYLTRLTDLVLRFREESSEY
;
A
#
# COMPACT_ATOMS: atom_id res chain seq x y z
N MET A 1 28.08 4.39 -5.78
CA MET A 1 26.90 3.52 -5.65
C MET A 1 25.75 4.27 -6.30
N ILE A 2 25.06 3.68 -7.28
CA ILE A 2 23.85 4.28 -7.86
C ILE A 2 22.75 4.08 -6.82
N SER A 3 22.45 5.11 -6.02
CA SER A 3 21.30 5.07 -5.11
C SER A 3 20.04 5.09 -5.97
N VAL A 4 19.29 4.00 -5.98
CA VAL A 4 17.97 3.97 -6.58
C VAL A 4 17.12 5.00 -5.85
N SER A 5 16.62 6.00 -6.58
CA SER A 5 15.68 6.99 -6.01
C SER A 5 14.44 6.29 -5.47
N TYR A 6 13.90 6.78 -4.34
CA TYR A 6 12.66 6.24 -3.77
C TYR A 6 11.52 6.22 -4.80
N ALA A 7 11.44 7.23 -5.67
CA ALA A 7 10.47 7.27 -6.76
C ALA A 7 10.59 6.08 -7.72
N SER A 8 11.82 5.67 -8.06
CA SER A 8 12.08 4.51 -8.90
C SER A 8 11.67 3.22 -8.19
N ALA A 9 12.01 3.09 -6.91
CA ALA A 9 11.61 1.93 -6.11
C ALA A 9 10.07 1.81 -6.00
N THR A 10 9.36 2.89 -5.68
CA THR A 10 7.88 2.92 -5.63
C THR A 10 7.27 2.52 -6.97
N ASN A 11 7.79 3.03 -8.09
CA ASN A 11 7.29 2.68 -9.42
C ASN A 11 7.52 1.20 -9.75
N GLN A 12 8.66 0.63 -9.38
CA GLN A 12 8.93 -0.79 -9.56
C GLN A 12 7.93 -1.66 -8.77
N ARG A 13 7.55 -1.22 -7.56
CA ARG A 13 6.54 -1.92 -6.74
C ARG A 13 5.14 -1.84 -7.37
N LEU A 14 4.73 -0.67 -7.85
CA LEU A 14 3.45 -0.50 -8.55
C LEU A 14 3.38 -1.32 -9.84
N ASP A 15 4.46 -1.33 -10.64
CA ASP A 15 4.53 -2.13 -11.87
C ASP A 15 4.51 -3.63 -11.57
N ALA A 16 5.23 -4.07 -10.53
CA ALA A 16 5.19 -5.46 -10.09
C ALA A 16 3.79 -5.89 -9.64
N ALA A 17 3.10 -5.07 -8.84
CA ALA A 17 1.72 -5.32 -8.43
C ALA A 17 0.80 -5.44 -9.65
N LYS A 18 0.90 -4.52 -10.60
CA LYS A 18 0.12 -4.54 -11.85
C LYS A 18 0.33 -5.82 -12.65
N ARG A 19 1.57 -6.28 -12.81
CA ARG A 19 1.89 -7.53 -13.53
C ARG A 19 1.32 -8.75 -12.82
N LEU A 20 1.43 -8.81 -11.49
CA LEU A 20 0.88 -9.91 -10.70
C LEU A 20 -0.64 -9.99 -10.83
N LEU A 21 -1.35 -8.86 -10.81
CA LEU A 21 -2.80 -8.84 -11.02
C LEU A 21 -3.19 -9.25 -12.45
N ALA A 22 -2.42 -8.85 -13.46
CA ALA A 22 -2.65 -9.31 -14.82
C ALA A 22 -2.44 -10.83 -14.96
N LEU A 23 -1.43 -11.39 -14.28
CA LEU A 23 -1.20 -12.84 -14.23
C LEU A 23 -2.36 -13.56 -13.54
N ALA A 24 -2.87 -13.02 -12.43
CA ALA A 24 -4.04 -13.55 -11.72
C ALA A 24 -5.26 -13.64 -12.64
N GLN A 25 -5.58 -12.56 -13.37
CA GLN A 25 -6.71 -12.51 -14.31
C GLN A 25 -6.58 -13.51 -15.47
N SER A 26 -5.35 -13.79 -15.91
CA SER A 26 -5.08 -14.73 -17.01
C SER A 26 -4.94 -16.19 -16.56
N SER A 27 -4.93 -16.46 -15.27
CA SER A 27 -4.66 -17.79 -14.73
C SER A 27 -5.94 -18.60 -14.62
N GLU A 28 -5.93 -19.81 -15.20
CA GLU A 28 -7.02 -20.79 -15.04
C GLU A 28 -6.91 -21.56 -13.71
N GLU A 29 -5.76 -21.48 -13.05
CA GLU A 29 -5.41 -22.22 -11.84
C GLU A 29 -5.75 -21.41 -10.59
N THR A 30 -6.87 -21.71 -9.93
CA THR A 30 -7.38 -20.93 -8.78
C THR A 30 -6.37 -20.77 -7.64
N TRP A 31 -5.49 -21.76 -7.41
CA TRP A 31 -4.47 -21.68 -6.36
C TRP A 31 -3.31 -20.70 -6.70
N LEU A 32 -3.06 -20.48 -7.99
CA LEU A 32 -2.09 -19.47 -8.45
C LEU A 32 -2.68 -18.07 -8.33
N VAL A 33 -3.98 -17.91 -8.62
CA VAL A 33 -4.70 -16.62 -8.47
C VAL A 33 -4.51 -16.06 -7.06
N SER A 34 -4.80 -16.83 -6.01
CA SER A 34 -4.62 -16.38 -4.62
C SER A 34 -3.17 -16.03 -4.28
N SER A 35 -2.20 -16.74 -4.88
CA SER A 35 -0.77 -16.49 -4.67
C SER A 35 -0.32 -15.18 -5.35
N PHE A 36 -0.83 -14.91 -6.54
CA PHE A 36 -0.56 -13.68 -7.28
C PHE A 36 -1.21 -12.48 -6.59
N GLU A 37 -2.45 -12.60 -6.11
CA GLU A 37 -3.14 -11.54 -5.36
C GLU A 37 -2.44 -11.21 -4.04
N GLY A 38 -2.04 -12.22 -3.25
CA GLY A 38 -1.27 -12.00 -2.02
C GLY A 38 0.09 -11.36 -2.29
N SER A 39 0.76 -11.77 -3.38
CA SER A 39 2.00 -11.13 -3.82
C SER A 39 1.77 -9.68 -4.27
N ALA A 40 0.68 -9.40 -4.98
CA ALA A 40 0.32 -8.05 -5.41
C ALA A 40 0.04 -7.15 -4.20
N LEU A 41 -0.69 -7.65 -3.20
CA LEU A 41 -0.93 -6.96 -1.93
C LEU A 41 0.38 -6.57 -1.23
N PHE A 42 1.34 -7.49 -1.17
CA PHE A 42 2.67 -7.20 -0.62
C PHE A 42 3.39 -6.09 -1.39
N GLN A 43 3.34 -6.12 -2.73
CA GLN A 43 3.93 -5.07 -3.56
C GLN A 43 3.21 -3.72 -3.35
N LEU A 44 1.88 -3.71 -3.21
CA LEU A 44 1.09 -2.50 -2.94
C LEU A 44 1.43 -1.89 -1.57
N ARG A 45 1.54 -2.70 -0.52
CA ARG A 45 2.00 -2.23 0.80
C ARG A 45 3.42 -1.67 0.74
N SER A 46 4.29 -2.32 -0.04
CA SER A 46 5.66 -1.85 -0.27
C SER A 46 5.71 -0.54 -1.05
N ALA A 47 4.85 -0.36 -2.05
CA ALA A 47 4.69 0.90 -2.78
C ALA A 47 4.18 2.02 -1.87
N PHE A 48 3.23 1.73 -0.98
CA PHE A 48 2.75 2.68 0.02
C PHE A 48 3.89 3.13 0.96
N ASN A 49 4.73 2.21 1.43
CA ASN A 49 5.94 2.58 2.19
C ASN A 49 6.89 3.44 1.36
N GLY A 50 7.06 3.11 0.08
CA GLY A 50 7.86 3.90 -0.85
C GLY A 50 7.35 5.34 -0.99
N LEU A 51 6.04 5.54 -1.08
CA LEU A 51 5.43 6.87 -1.06
C LEU A 51 5.77 7.63 0.22
N LEU A 52 5.67 7.00 1.40
CA LEU A 52 6.02 7.67 2.67
C LEU A 52 7.49 8.08 2.71
N GLN A 53 8.38 7.27 2.15
CA GLN A 53 9.80 7.60 2.00
C GLN A 53 10.04 8.76 1.05
N GLU A 54 9.34 8.80 -0.09
CA GLU A 54 9.39 9.95 -1.00
C GLU A 54 8.92 11.23 -0.31
N VAL A 55 7.79 11.18 0.41
CA VAL A 55 7.25 12.32 1.16
C VAL A 55 8.23 12.78 2.23
N ALA A 56 8.77 11.85 3.02
CA ALA A 56 9.74 12.18 4.07
C ALA A 56 10.98 12.85 3.47
N GLN A 57 11.47 12.37 2.33
CA GLN A 57 12.60 12.98 1.63
C GLN A 57 12.26 14.38 1.09
N SER A 58 11.13 14.54 0.40
CA SER A 58 10.74 15.82 -0.23
C SER A 58 10.54 16.94 0.80
N TYR A 59 10.01 16.61 1.98
CA TYR A 59 9.74 17.59 3.04
C TYR A 59 10.76 17.56 4.20
N ALA A 60 11.90 16.88 4.00
CA ALA A 60 12.96 16.73 5.00
C ALA A 60 12.45 16.28 6.38
N LEU A 61 11.49 15.35 6.40
CA LEU A 61 10.93 14.72 7.61
C LEU A 61 11.80 13.55 8.08
N SER A 62 11.48 13.00 9.25
CA SER A 62 12.15 11.81 9.77
C SER A 62 11.91 10.61 8.86
N ASP A 63 12.92 9.74 8.77
CA ASP A 63 12.82 8.47 8.07
C ASP A 63 11.93 7.49 8.85
N CYS A 64 10.62 7.61 8.65
CA CYS A 64 9.57 6.85 9.34
C CYS A 64 8.52 6.37 8.34
N LEU A 65 7.93 5.20 8.59
CA LEU A 65 6.88 4.59 7.76
C LEU A 65 5.49 4.68 8.41
N ASP A 66 5.27 5.70 9.24
CA ASP A 66 4.01 5.96 9.94
C ASP A 66 3.41 7.30 9.49
N VAL A 67 2.21 7.24 8.92
CA VAL A 67 1.49 8.42 8.39
C VAL A 67 1.23 9.44 9.49
N VAL A 68 0.80 8.99 10.67
CA VAL A 68 0.42 9.88 11.78
C VAL A 68 1.67 10.56 12.33
N ALA A 69 2.77 9.83 12.48
CA ALA A 69 4.05 10.39 12.91
C ALA A 69 4.55 11.45 11.92
N LEU A 70 4.57 11.14 10.62
CA LEU A 70 5.01 12.08 9.58
C LEU A 70 4.09 13.31 9.50
N ALA A 71 2.78 13.13 9.60
CA ALA A 71 1.82 14.24 9.59
C ALA A 71 2.03 15.18 10.78
N ASN A 72 2.20 14.63 11.99
CA ASN A 72 2.46 15.42 13.19
C ASN A 72 3.81 16.15 13.09
N GLU A 73 4.84 15.54 12.50
CA GLU A 73 6.12 16.20 12.27
C GLU A 73 6.01 17.35 11.26
N ALA A 74 5.28 17.13 10.15
CA ALA A 74 5.03 18.18 9.15
C ALA A 74 4.27 19.37 9.76
N GLU A 75 3.23 19.11 10.56
CA GLU A 75 2.49 20.12 11.31
C GLU A 75 3.43 20.91 12.26
N ALA A 76 4.31 20.21 13.00
CA ALA A 76 5.28 20.84 13.90
C ALA A 76 6.31 21.73 13.16
N LYS A 77 6.67 21.36 11.92
CA LYS A 77 7.52 22.16 11.02
C LYS A 77 6.76 23.25 10.27
N GLN A 78 5.46 23.42 10.53
CA GLN A 78 4.59 24.36 9.81
C GLN A 78 4.60 24.13 8.29
N SER A 79 4.86 22.89 7.85
CA SER A 79 4.85 22.48 6.45
C SER A 79 3.50 21.87 6.10
N ILE A 80 2.87 22.36 5.03
CA ILE A 80 1.62 21.80 4.54
C ILE A 80 1.97 20.67 3.58
N VAL A 81 1.63 19.43 3.96
CA VAL A 81 1.86 18.23 3.15
C VAL A 81 0.49 17.59 2.83
N PRO A 82 -0.15 17.98 1.71
CA PRO A 82 -1.52 17.58 1.39
C PRO A 82 -1.74 16.07 1.41
N VAL A 83 -0.78 15.31 0.87
CA VAL A 83 -0.83 13.84 0.83
C VAL A 83 -0.88 13.21 2.23
N LEU A 84 -0.17 13.77 3.22
CA LEU A 84 -0.21 13.24 4.60
C LEU A 84 -1.55 13.54 5.27
N SER A 85 -2.14 14.71 5.02
CA SER A 85 -3.48 15.06 5.48
C SER A 85 -4.53 14.13 4.87
N GLU A 86 -4.49 13.92 3.54
CA GLU A 86 -5.40 12.99 2.85
C GLU A 86 -5.26 11.56 3.40
N LEU A 87 -4.03 11.08 3.61
CA LEU A 87 -3.79 9.75 4.16
C LEU A 87 -4.29 9.60 5.61
N LYS A 88 -4.11 10.62 6.44
CA LYS A 88 -4.65 10.65 7.83
C LYS A 88 -6.17 10.55 7.83
N ASP A 89 -6.84 11.30 6.95
CA ASP A 89 -8.30 11.26 6.79
C ASP A 89 -8.79 9.92 6.26
N LEU A 90 -8.08 9.33 5.30
CA LEU A 90 -8.40 8.00 4.79
C LEU A 90 -8.21 6.94 5.88
N MET A 91 -7.14 6.99 6.68
CA MET A 91 -6.92 6.05 7.77
C MET A 91 -7.96 6.17 8.90
N ALA A 92 -8.52 7.37 9.11
CA ALA A 92 -9.62 7.58 10.07
C ALA A 92 -10.96 6.96 9.61
N GLN A 93 -11.10 6.63 8.32
CA GLN A 93 -12.30 6.05 7.74
C GLN A 93 -12.12 4.54 7.51
N PRO A 94 -12.78 3.66 8.29
CA PRO A 94 -12.59 2.20 8.17
C PRO A 94 -12.97 1.62 6.79
N ARG A 95 -13.80 2.33 6.03
CA ARG A 95 -14.24 1.93 4.69
C ARG A 95 -13.40 2.53 3.56
N SER A 96 -12.34 3.28 3.88
CA SER A 96 -11.46 3.82 2.87
C SER A 96 -10.60 2.71 2.24
N TRP A 97 -10.20 2.92 0.98
CA TRP A 97 -9.29 2.01 0.29
C TRP A 97 -7.96 1.86 1.05
N CYS A 98 -7.47 2.92 1.71
CA CYS A 98 -6.21 2.91 2.44
C CYS A 98 -6.31 2.04 3.68
N CYS A 99 -7.37 2.21 4.48
CA CYS A 99 -7.61 1.37 5.66
C CYS A 99 -7.81 -0.10 5.26
N GLN A 100 -8.56 -0.36 4.18
CA GLN A 100 -8.77 -1.70 3.65
C GLN A 100 -7.48 -2.36 3.14
N LEU A 101 -6.62 -1.61 2.44
CA LEU A 101 -5.30 -2.08 2.01
C LEU A 101 -4.43 -2.49 3.20
N LEU A 102 -4.33 -1.63 4.22
CA LEU A 102 -3.54 -1.90 5.42
C LEU A 102 -4.10 -3.10 6.21
N SER A 103 -5.43 -3.16 6.38
CA SER A 103 -6.10 -4.27 7.05
C SER A 103 -5.93 -5.59 6.29
N ALA A 104 -6.06 -5.59 4.97
CA ALA A 104 -5.85 -6.78 4.15
C ALA A 104 -4.41 -7.29 4.28
N TYR A 105 -3.43 -6.37 4.26
CA TYR A 105 -2.02 -6.72 4.44
C TYR A 105 -1.78 -7.36 5.81
N GLN A 106 -2.30 -6.76 6.89
CA GLN A 106 -2.18 -7.31 8.23
C GLN A 106 -2.77 -8.72 8.31
N GLN A 107 -4.01 -8.89 7.85
CA GLN A 107 -4.72 -10.18 7.92
C GLN A 107 -4.04 -11.30 7.12
N GLN A 108 -3.47 -10.99 5.96
CA GLN A 108 -2.93 -12.01 5.05
C GLN A 108 -1.43 -12.28 5.24
N LEU A 109 -0.66 -11.28 5.68
CA LEU A 109 0.81 -11.34 5.61
C LEU A 109 1.51 -11.08 6.95
N GLU A 110 0.82 -10.54 7.97
CA GLU A 110 1.42 -10.41 9.29
C GLU A 110 1.17 -11.66 10.15
N CYS A 111 2.25 -12.15 10.77
CA CYS A 111 2.21 -13.26 11.71
C CYS A 111 1.49 -12.84 12.99
N HIS A 112 0.21 -13.17 13.08
CA HIS A 112 -0.53 -13.08 14.33
C HIS A 112 -0.19 -14.31 15.18
N LEU A 113 0.19 -14.10 16.44
CA LEU A 113 0.21 -15.17 17.44
C LEU A 113 -1.24 -15.58 17.70
N VAL A 114 -1.75 -16.50 16.90
CA VAL A 114 -3.07 -17.09 17.09
C VAL A 114 -3.04 -17.86 18.43
N GLN A 115 -3.71 -17.34 19.45
CA GLN A 115 -4.10 -18.16 20.61
C GLN A 115 -5.13 -19.17 20.09
N SER A 116 -4.64 -20.36 19.75
CA SER A 116 -5.41 -21.39 19.07
C SER A 116 -6.58 -21.90 19.91
N SER A 117 -7.80 -21.62 19.47
CA SER A 117 -8.92 -22.56 19.59
C SER A 117 -9.25 -22.98 18.17
N PHE A 118 -8.60 -24.03 17.68
CA PHE A 118 -8.85 -24.57 16.35
C PHE A 118 -10.23 -25.23 16.32
N ASP A 119 -11.21 -24.57 15.71
CA ASP A 119 -12.30 -25.27 15.03
C ASP A 119 -12.10 -25.03 13.53
N ARG A 120 -11.45 -26.00 12.89
CA ARG A 120 -10.81 -25.86 11.58
C ARG A 120 -11.79 -26.40 10.52
N ALA A 121 -12.84 -25.64 10.25
CA ALA A 121 -13.64 -25.76 9.03
C ALA A 121 -13.47 -24.45 8.26
N ASP A 122 -13.12 -24.53 6.97
CA ASP A 122 -13.02 -23.43 6.00
C ASP A 122 -11.71 -22.61 5.94
N LEU A 123 -10.55 -23.28 5.94
CA LEU A 123 -9.23 -22.62 5.79
C LEU A 123 -8.65 -22.58 4.37
N ILE A 124 -9.39 -22.96 3.34
CA ILE A 124 -9.02 -22.72 1.93
C ILE A 124 -10.29 -22.30 1.19
N GLY A 125 -10.60 -21.00 1.24
CA GLY A 125 -11.79 -20.48 0.61
C GLY A 125 -12.13 -19.06 1.01
N SER A 126 -11.12 -18.18 1.15
CA SER A 126 -11.40 -16.76 1.13
C SER A 126 -11.80 -16.42 -0.30
N GLY A 127 -13.11 -16.36 -0.57
CA GLY A 127 -13.63 -15.89 -1.85
C GLY A 127 -13.08 -14.50 -2.12
N GLY A 128 -12.03 -14.44 -2.94
CA GLY A 128 -11.49 -13.21 -3.46
C GLY A 128 -12.52 -12.57 -4.37
N ASP A 129 -12.60 -11.25 -4.36
CA ASP A 129 -13.47 -10.47 -5.22
C ASP A 129 -12.94 -10.38 -6.67
N ASP A 130 -12.35 -11.47 -7.16
CA ASP A 130 -11.68 -11.57 -8.47
C ASP A 130 -10.62 -10.47 -8.68
N GLY A 131 -9.87 -10.17 -7.61
CA GLY A 131 -8.85 -9.14 -7.59
C GLY A 131 -9.37 -7.70 -7.72
N ALA A 132 -10.68 -7.45 -7.63
CA ALA A 132 -11.26 -6.12 -7.78
C ALA A 132 -10.76 -5.13 -6.72
N SER A 133 -10.64 -5.58 -5.46
CA SER A 133 -10.08 -4.78 -4.36
C SER A 133 -8.62 -4.44 -4.62
N MET A 134 -7.82 -5.39 -5.10
CA MET A 134 -6.41 -5.14 -5.39
C MET A 134 -6.22 -4.18 -6.57
N GLN A 135 -7.08 -4.28 -7.59
CA GLN A 135 -7.11 -3.31 -8.69
C GLN A 135 -7.49 -1.92 -8.20
N LEU A 136 -8.50 -1.81 -7.32
CA LEU A 136 -8.89 -0.54 -6.70
C LEU A 136 -7.71 0.07 -5.92
N TYR A 137 -7.02 -0.73 -5.10
CA TYR A 137 -5.85 -0.25 -4.35
C TYR A 137 -4.73 0.21 -5.28
N LEU A 138 -4.44 -0.56 -6.34
CA LEU A 138 -3.44 -0.19 -7.33
C LEU A 138 -3.77 1.15 -7.99
N THR A 139 -5.01 1.34 -8.45
CA THR A 139 -5.45 2.60 -9.08
C THR A 139 -5.35 3.75 -8.10
N ARG A 140 -5.93 3.64 -6.90
CA ARG A 140 -5.95 4.72 -5.91
C ARG A 140 -4.56 5.10 -5.43
N LEU A 141 -3.69 4.12 -5.20
CA LEU A 141 -2.31 4.38 -4.78
C LEU A 141 -1.49 4.99 -5.92
N THR A 142 -1.68 4.55 -7.16
CA THR A 142 -1.02 5.15 -8.34
C THR A 142 -1.44 6.60 -8.50
N ASP A 143 -2.74 6.90 -8.43
CA ASP A 143 -3.26 8.26 -8.54
C ASP A 143 -2.70 9.17 -7.41
N LEU A 144 -2.61 8.65 -6.18
CA LEU A 144 -2.04 9.39 -5.06
C LEU A 144 -0.55 9.71 -5.26
N VAL A 145 0.24 8.72 -5.73
CA VAL A 145 1.67 8.89 -6.02
C VAL A 145 1.88 9.91 -7.14
N LEU A 146 1.06 9.86 -8.20
CA LEU A 146 1.15 10.81 -9.31
C LEU A 146 0.83 12.23 -8.85
N ARG A 147 -0.28 12.44 -8.14
CA ARG A 147 -0.66 13.75 -7.58
C ARG A 147 0.42 14.32 -6.69
N PHE A 148 0.95 13.52 -5.76
CA PHE A 148 2.04 13.95 -4.88
C PHE A 148 3.27 14.43 -5.66
N ARG A 149 3.65 13.73 -6.74
CA ARG A 149 4.83 14.10 -7.54
C ARG A 149 4.59 15.32 -8.42
N GLU A 150 3.38 15.47 -8.94
CA GLU A 150 2.97 16.68 -9.66
C GLU A 150 3.08 17.88 -8.73
N GLU A 151 2.48 17.81 -7.54
CA GLU A 151 2.57 18.86 -6.52
C GLU A 151 4.01 19.12 -6.05
N SER A 152 4.81 18.07 -5.84
CA SER A 152 6.21 18.20 -5.39
C SER A 152 7.14 18.76 -6.46
N SER A 153 6.76 18.72 -7.73
CA SER A 153 7.55 19.27 -8.83
C SER A 153 7.41 20.79 -8.99
N GLU A 154 6.40 21.38 -8.34
CA GLU A 154 6.12 22.82 -8.37
C GLU A 154 6.96 23.62 -7.34
N TYR A 155 7.63 22.94 -6.40
CA TYR A 155 8.44 23.52 -5.31
C TYR A 155 9.93 23.21 -5.47
#